data_AF-A0A433PHT3-F1
#
_entry.id   AF-A0A433PHT3-F1
#
_cell.length_a   1.000
_cell.length_b   1.000
_cell.length_c   1.000
_cell.angle_alpha   90.00
_cell.angle_beta   90.00
_cell.angle_gamma   90.00
#
_symmetry.space_group_name_H-M   'P 1'
#
loop_
_entity.id
_entity.type
_entity.pdbx_description
1 polymer ?
#
loop_
_entity_poly.entity_id
_entity_poly.type
_entity_poly.pdbx_seq_one_letter_code
_entity_poly.pdbx_strand_id
1 'polypeptide(L)'
;METFPLELYPTKGPIHIALYTGITNARELRERLLAADTSLSFAFVDAKVVIDKFQLLVAANKAVHDEHHGHLTTHNVHSEIVYNMSPTTNISESLRRFGISDTTTAIVIAKVGGEADEVRTRLVDLIKGNETPLQQVEDHTDLKTVRKYYKLNDGPQLEKQNLLDVVIGSMALKGNN
;
A
#
# COMPACT_ATOMS: atom_id res chain seq x y z
N MET A 1 14.30 3.60 -0.75
CA MET A 1 13.63 2.46 -1.40
C MET A 1 14.31 1.21 -0.92
N GLU A 2 13.53 0.25 -0.46
CA GLU A 2 13.98 -1.07 -0.01
C GLU A 2 13.39 -2.14 -0.93
N THR A 3 14.13 -3.22 -1.15
CA THR A 3 13.74 -4.34 -2.00
C THR A 3 13.62 -5.60 -1.16
N PHE A 4 12.52 -6.33 -1.33
CA PHE A 4 12.27 -7.58 -0.60
C PHE A 4 11.97 -8.72 -1.57
N PRO A 5 12.48 -9.92 -1.32
CA PRO A 5 12.12 -11.09 -2.13
C PRO A 5 10.66 -11.49 -1.87
N LEU A 6 9.97 -11.94 -2.92
CA LEU A 6 8.70 -12.65 -2.82
C LEU A 6 9.00 -14.15 -2.89
N GLU A 7 9.37 -14.74 -1.75
CA GLU A 7 9.88 -16.13 -1.69
C GLU A 7 8.92 -17.18 -2.24
N LEU A 8 7.61 -16.97 -2.07
CA LEU A 8 6.58 -17.87 -2.60
C LEU A 8 6.42 -17.77 -4.13
N TYR A 9 6.87 -16.67 -4.73
CA TYR A 9 6.69 -16.35 -6.15
C TYR A 9 7.95 -15.72 -6.76
N PRO A 10 9.10 -16.43 -6.76
CA PRO A 10 10.37 -15.86 -7.19
C PRO A 10 10.37 -15.42 -8.66
N THR A 11 9.55 -16.06 -9.50
CA THR A 11 9.41 -15.73 -10.93
C THR A 11 8.72 -14.40 -11.19
N LYS A 12 7.98 -13.85 -10.22
CA LYS A 12 7.36 -12.52 -10.32
C LYS A 12 8.36 -11.39 -10.06
N GLY A 13 9.54 -11.71 -9.55
CA GLY A 13 10.54 -10.75 -9.12
C GLY A 13 10.27 -10.20 -7.72
N PRO A 14 11.17 -9.36 -7.21
CA PRO A 14 11.06 -8.80 -5.87
C PRO A 14 9.97 -7.73 -5.79
N ILE A 15 9.62 -7.30 -4.58
CA ILE A 15 8.85 -6.10 -4.33
C ILE A 15 9.77 -4.95 -3.94
N HIS A 16 9.59 -3.79 -4.55
CA HIS A 16 10.28 -2.55 -4.20
C HIS A 16 9.31 -1.63 -3.47
N ILE A 17 9.72 -1.11 -2.31
CA ILE A 17 8.91 -0.22 -1.48
C ILE A 17 9.68 1.09 -1.23
N ALA A 18 9.03 2.22 -1.49
CA ALA A 18 9.59 3.54 -1.25
C ALA A 18 8.60 4.42 -0.49
N LEU A 19 9.10 5.24 0.43
CA LEU A 19 8.35 6.28 1.10
C LEU A 19 8.74 7.62 0.48
N TYR A 20 7.74 8.42 0.11
CA TYR A 20 7.91 9.79 -0.33
C TYR A 20 7.11 10.74 0.54
N THR A 21 7.69 11.89 0.85
CA THR A 21 7.11 12.94 1.70
C THR A 21 7.17 14.30 1.00
N GLY A 22 6.37 15.27 1.47
CA GLY A 22 6.29 16.59 0.84
C GLY A 22 5.72 16.52 -0.57
N ILE A 23 4.77 15.61 -0.81
CA ILE A 23 4.18 15.41 -2.12
C ILE A 23 3.38 16.64 -2.55
N THR A 24 3.63 17.10 -3.78
CA THR A 24 2.97 18.28 -4.37
C THR A 24 2.07 17.95 -5.56
N ASN A 25 2.19 16.75 -6.15
CA ASN A 25 1.40 16.31 -7.31
C ASN A 25 0.40 15.19 -7.00
N ALA A 26 -0.06 15.05 -5.74
CA ALA A 26 -0.98 13.97 -5.35
C ALA A 26 -2.29 13.96 -6.16
N ARG A 27 -2.87 15.13 -6.45
CA ARG A 27 -4.06 15.25 -7.31
C ARG A 27 -3.81 14.69 -8.72
N GLU A 28 -2.71 15.10 -9.34
CA GLU A 28 -2.32 14.64 -10.69
C GLU A 28 -2.14 13.11 -10.71
N LEU A 29 -1.45 12.54 -9.71
CA LEU A 29 -1.28 11.10 -9.57
C LEU A 29 -2.62 10.38 -9.42
N ARG A 30 -3.52 10.91 -8.58
CA ARG A 30 -4.85 10.33 -8.36
C ARG A 30 -5.70 10.35 -9.63
N GLU A 31 -5.70 11.46 -10.38
CA GLU A 31 -6.44 11.58 -11.64
C GLU A 31 -5.97 10.53 -12.66
N ARG A 32 -4.65 10.33 -12.78
CA ARG A 32 -4.06 9.32 -13.65
C ARG A 32 -4.38 7.88 -13.20
N LEU A 33 -4.41 7.62 -11.89
CA LEU A 33 -4.85 6.32 -11.36
C LEU A 33 -6.32 6.04 -11.70
N LEU A 34 -7.20 7.04 -11.59
CA LEU A 34 -8.61 6.92 -11.95
C LEU A 34 -8.81 6.72 -13.47
N ALA A 35 -7.91 7.28 -14.29
CA ALA A 35 -7.89 7.08 -15.73
C ALA A 35 -7.28 5.73 -16.15
N ALA A 36 -6.89 4.86 -15.20
CA ALA A 36 -6.24 3.58 -15.45
C ALA A 36 -4.98 3.70 -16.33
N ASP A 37 -4.19 4.77 -16.10
CA ASP A 37 -2.92 4.99 -16.79
C ASP A 37 -1.94 3.84 -16.55
N THR A 38 -1.62 3.09 -17.61
CA THR A 38 -0.75 1.90 -17.54
C THR A 38 0.70 2.23 -17.17
N SER A 39 1.12 3.50 -17.35
CA SER A 39 2.44 3.96 -16.88
C SER A 39 2.52 4.01 -15.35
N LEU A 40 1.37 4.05 -14.65
CA LEU A 40 1.25 3.96 -13.20
C LEU A 40 1.09 2.51 -12.72
N SER A 41 1.97 1.64 -13.17
CA SER A 41 2.04 0.26 -12.71
C SER A 41 2.66 0.15 -11.31
N PHE A 42 2.09 0.85 -10.32
CA PHE A 42 2.55 0.93 -8.93
C PHE A 42 1.36 0.98 -7.98
N ALA A 43 1.52 0.45 -6.77
CA ALA A 43 0.55 0.59 -5.70
C ALA A 43 0.85 1.87 -4.94
N PHE A 44 -0.08 2.83 -4.97
CA PHE A 44 0.02 4.09 -4.23
C PHE A 44 -0.83 4.00 -2.98
N VAL A 45 -0.19 4.04 -1.81
CA VAL A 45 -0.84 3.93 -0.50
C VAL A 45 -0.60 5.21 0.29
N ASP A 46 -1.65 5.78 0.88
CA ASP A 46 -1.49 6.93 1.78
C ASP A 46 -0.73 6.50 3.04
N ALA A 47 0.38 7.18 3.36
CA ALA A 47 1.20 6.79 4.51
C ALA A 47 0.44 6.88 5.84
N LYS A 48 -0.66 7.65 5.92
CA LYS A 48 -1.51 7.77 7.11
C LYS A 48 -2.10 6.44 7.59
N VAL A 49 -2.25 5.46 6.70
CA VAL A 49 -2.84 4.15 7.03
C VAL A 49 -1.80 3.03 7.17
N VAL A 50 -0.52 3.35 7.05
CA VAL A 50 0.58 2.37 7.13
C VAL A 50 1.28 2.52 8.48
N ILE A 51 1.25 1.48 9.30
CA ILE A 51 1.94 1.39 10.61
C ILE A 51 3.36 0.87 10.41
N ASP A 52 3.50 -0.14 9.55
CA ASP A 52 4.76 -0.84 9.29
C ASP A 52 4.77 -1.40 7.87
N LYS A 53 5.94 -1.49 7.26
CA LYS A 53 6.14 -2.08 5.93
C LYS A 53 5.65 -3.51 5.82
N PHE A 54 5.62 -4.24 6.94
CA PHE A 54 5.09 -5.61 7.01
C PHE A 54 3.64 -5.70 6.50
N GLN A 55 2.82 -4.66 6.70
CA GLN A 55 1.46 -4.62 6.14
C GLN A 55 1.48 -4.68 4.61
N LEU A 56 2.35 -3.90 3.97
CA LEU A 56 2.50 -3.93 2.51
C LEU A 56 3.04 -5.27 2.02
N LEU A 57 3.97 -5.88 2.75
CA LEU A 57 4.52 -7.19 2.40
C LEU A 57 3.45 -8.29 2.45
N VAL A 58 2.60 -8.30 3.48
CA VAL A 58 1.46 -9.22 3.59
C VAL A 58 0.47 -8.99 2.46
N ALA A 59 0.08 -7.73 2.21
CA ALA A 59 -0.85 -7.38 1.14
C ALA A 59 -0.31 -7.76 -0.26
N ALA A 60 0.99 -7.58 -0.49
CA ALA A 60 1.65 -7.91 -1.75
C ALA A 60 1.79 -9.41 -1.96
N ASN A 61 2.18 -10.18 -0.95
CA ASN A 61 2.23 -11.64 -1.08
C ASN A 61 0.84 -12.20 -1.42
N LYS A 62 -0.21 -11.70 -0.77
CA LYS A 62 -1.59 -12.07 -1.10
C LYS A 62 -1.99 -11.64 -2.51
N ALA A 63 -1.71 -10.40 -2.91
CA ALA A 63 -2.03 -9.90 -4.24
C ALA A 63 -1.35 -10.73 -5.36
N VAL A 64 -0.09 -11.10 -5.15
CA VAL A 64 0.67 -11.93 -6.10
C VAL A 64 0.15 -13.37 -6.11
N HIS A 65 -0.22 -13.91 -4.96
CA HIS A 65 -0.90 -15.20 -4.85
C HIS A 65 -2.21 -15.21 -5.67
N ASP A 66 -3.04 -14.19 -5.47
CA ASP A 66 -4.33 -14.07 -6.17
C ASP A 66 -4.12 -13.88 -7.67
N GLU A 67 -3.14 -13.08 -8.10
CA GLU A 67 -2.75 -12.96 -9.52
C GLU A 67 -2.29 -14.27 -10.13
N HIS A 68 -1.43 -15.01 -9.43
CA HIS A 68 -0.90 -16.29 -9.89
C HIS A 68 -2.01 -17.32 -10.13
N HIS A 69 -3.08 -17.29 -9.32
CA HIS A 69 -4.22 -18.22 -9.43
C HIS A 69 -5.40 -17.66 -10.23
N GLY A 70 -5.31 -16.44 -10.78
CA GLY A 70 -6.40 -15.82 -11.54
C GLY A 70 -7.59 -15.38 -10.67
N HIS A 71 -7.35 -15.10 -9.39
CA HIS A 71 -8.35 -14.71 -8.38
C HIS A 71 -8.28 -13.21 -8.02
N LEU A 72 -7.67 -12.38 -8.85
CA LEU A 72 -7.66 -10.93 -8.61
C LEU A 72 -9.09 -10.40 -8.51
N THR A 73 -9.36 -9.65 -7.44
CA THR A 73 -10.62 -8.93 -7.28
C THR A 73 -10.60 -7.61 -8.04
N THR A 74 -9.42 -7.00 -8.16
CA THR A 74 -9.16 -5.73 -8.84
C THR A 74 -8.49 -5.94 -10.21
N HIS A 75 -8.16 -4.85 -10.90
CA HIS A 75 -7.70 -4.92 -12.28
C HIS A 75 -6.25 -5.43 -12.45
N ASN A 76 -5.38 -5.21 -11.46
CA ASN A 76 -4.00 -5.66 -11.50
C ASN A 76 -3.44 -5.88 -10.07
N VAL A 77 -2.27 -6.52 -9.98
CA VAL A 77 -1.60 -6.80 -8.70
C VAL A 77 -1.37 -5.55 -7.82
N HIS A 78 -1.18 -4.38 -8.41
CA HIS A 78 -0.90 -3.15 -7.67
C HIS A 78 -2.16 -2.56 -7.04
N SER A 79 -3.28 -2.53 -7.76
CA SER A 79 -4.57 -2.19 -7.17
C SER A 79 -5.00 -3.24 -6.13
N GLU A 80 -4.61 -4.49 -6.33
CA GLU A 80 -4.90 -5.58 -5.40
C GLU A 80 -4.13 -5.42 -4.08
N ILE A 81 -2.89 -4.91 -4.11
CA ILE A 81 -2.12 -4.55 -2.90
C ILE A 81 -2.91 -3.52 -2.07
N VAL A 82 -3.35 -2.42 -2.69
CA VAL A 82 -4.11 -1.37 -1.99
C VAL A 82 -5.44 -1.93 -1.46
N TYR A 83 -6.10 -2.77 -2.25
CA TYR A 83 -7.31 -3.47 -1.82
C TYR A 83 -7.05 -4.38 -0.62
N ASN A 84 -6.01 -5.19 -0.63
CA ASN A 84 -5.68 -6.17 0.41
C ASN A 84 -5.25 -5.52 1.74
N MET A 85 -4.82 -4.25 1.72
CA MET A 85 -4.63 -3.46 2.96
C MET A 85 -5.96 -3.21 3.69
N SER A 86 -7.08 -3.08 2.98
CA SER A 86 -8.39 -2.82 3.58
C SER A 86 -9.03 -4.09 4.14
N PRO A 87 -9.63 -4.05 5.35
CA PRO A 87 -10.39 -5.16 5.91
C PRO A 87 -11.77 -5.35 5.24
N THR A 88 -12.21 -4.42 4.37
CA THR A 88 -13.53 -4.48 3.73
C THR A 88 -13.45 -5.06 2.33
N THR A 89 -14.49 -5.78 1.89
CA THR A 89 -14.60 -6.32 0.52
C THR A 89 -15.06 -5.29 -0.52
N ASN A 90 -15.38 -4.07 -0.10
CA ASN A 90 -15.77 -3.00 -1.02
C ASN A 90 -14.52 -2.41 -1.70
N ILE A 91 -14.35 -2.69 -2.99
CA ILE A 91 -13.19 -2.26 -3.79
C ILE A 91 -13.06 -0.73 -3.77
N SER A 92 -14.12 -0.01 -4.15
CA SER A 92 -14.11 1.46 -4.27
C SER A 92 -13.79 2.13 -2.93
N GLU A 93 -14.35 1.60 -1.84
CA GLU A 93 -14.04 2.10 -0.50
C GLU A 93 -12.59 1.82 -0.10
N SER A 94 -12.09 0.62 -0.39
CA SER A 94 -10.71 0.23 -0.09
C SER A 94 -9.71 1.14 -0.81
N LEU A 95 -9.87 1.33 -2.12
CA LEU A 95 -9.01 2.21 -2.91
C LEU A 95 -9.11 3.67 -2.46
N ARG A 96 -10.30 4.15 -2.06
CA ARG A 96 -10.48 5.52 -1.56
C ARG A 96 -9.85 5.74 -0.18
N ARG A 97 -9.91 4.75 0.72
CA ARG A 97 -9.41 4.88 2.10
C ARG A 97 -7.91 4.61 2.21
N PHE A 98 -7.41 3.62 1.48
CA PHE A 98 -6.02 3.19 1.58
C PHE A 98 -5.15 3.74 0.45
N GLY A 99 -5.74 4.09 -0.69
CA GLY A 99 -5.05 4.80 -1.76
C GLY A 99 -4.90 6.30 -1.46
N ILE A 100 -4.30 7.01 -2.40
CA ILE A 100 -3.99 8.44 -2.27
C ILE A 100 -5.21 9.35 -2.53
N SER A 101 -5.19 10.53 -1.91
CA SER A 101 -6.17 11.60 -2.10
C SER A 101 -5.50 12.88 -2.61
N ASP A 102 -6.28 13.86 -3.04
CA ASP A 102 -5.78 15.18 -3.48
C ASP A 102 -4.95 15.91 -2.39
N THR A 103 -5.12 15.54 -1.13
CA THR A 103 -4.47 16.16 0.04
C THR A 103 -3.38 15.28 0.66
N THR A 104 -3.04 14.18 0.00
CA THR A 104 -2.00 13.28 0.49
C THR A 104 -0.62 13.95 0.37
N THR A 105 0.09 14.03 1.48
CA THR A 105 1.42 14.67 1.58
C THR A 105 2.56 13.66 1.77
N ALA A 106 2.23 12.43 2.14
CA ALA A 106 3.17 11.32 2.27
C ALA A 106 2.55 10.04 1.68
N ILE A 107 3.33 9.34 0.85
CA ILE A 107 2.87 8.17 0.08
C ILE A 107 3.87 7.04 0.26
N VAL A 108 3.37 5.84 0.54
CA VAL A 108 4.11 4.59 0.40
C VAL A 108 3.80 4.01 -0.98
N ILE A 109 4.84 3.79 -1.77
CA ILE A 109 4.71 3.24 -3.12
C ILE A 109 5.31 1.83 -3.13
N ALA A 110 4.56 0.87 -3.69
CA ALA A 110 5.02 -0.50 -3.87
C ALA A 110 4.96 -0.94 -5.34
N LYS A 111 6.02 -1.60 -5.81
CA LYS A 111 6.14 -2.16 -7.17
C LYS A 111 6.49 -3.63 -7.09
N VAL A 112 5.70 -4.50 -7.73
CA VAL A 112 6.03 -5.93 -7.87
C VAL A 112 6.80 -6.16 -9.17
N GLY A 113 7.98 -6.77 -9.08
CA GLY A 113 8.89 -7.08 -10.17
C GLY A 113 9.56 -5.85 -10.80
N GLY A 114 10.47 -6.13 -11.73
CA GLY A 114 11.35 -5.13 -12.37
C GLY A 114 12.68 -4.98 -11.65
N GLU A 115 13.60 -4.26 -12.29
CA GLU A 115 14.92 -3.98 -11.72
C GLU A 115 14.88 -2.71 -10.85
N ALA A 116 15.60 -2.74 -9.73
CA ALA A 116 15.55 -1.67 -8.74
C ALA A 116 15.89 -0.28 -9.32
N ASP A 117 16.91 -0.20 -10.19
CA ASP A 117 17.35 1.07 -10.77
C ASP A 117 16.33 1.65 -11.77
N GLU A 118 15.68 0.79 -12.55
CA GLU A 118 14.60 1.21 -13.47
C GLU A 118 13.38 1.71 -12.69
N VAL A 119 13.02 0.97 -11.63
CA VAL A 119 11.92 1.34 -10.73
C VAL A 119 12.19 2.68 -10.07
N ARG A 120 13.39 2.87 -9.53
CA ARG A 120 13.81 4.14 -8.91
C ARG A 120 13.76 5.30 -9.91
N THR A 121 14.29 5.11 -11.11
CA THR A 121 14.28 6.14 -12.17
C THR A 121 12.86 6.58 -12.50
N ARG A 122 11.93 5.63 -12.69
CA ARG A 122 10.52 5.94 -12.94
C ARG A 122 9.86 6.69 -11.79
N LEU A 123 10.18 6.35 -10.54
CA LEU A 123 9.63 7.04 -9.38
C LEU A 123 10.13 8.49 -9.29
N VAL A 124 11.39 8.75 -9.63
CA VAL A 124 11.95 10.11 -9.66
C VAL A 124 11.22 10.99 -10.68
N ASP A 125 10.93 10.47 -11.87
CA ASP A 125 10.21 11.22 -12.89
C ASP A 125 8.75 11.48 -12.53
N LEU A 126 8.15 10.55 -11.77
CA LEU A 126 6.73 10.55 -11.48
C LEU A 126 6.35 11.37 -10.23
N ILE A 127 7.18 11.31 -9.18
CA ILE A 127 6.82 11.82 -7.86
C ILE A 127 7.45 13.19 -7.62
N LYS A 128 6.62 14.22 -7.42
CA LYS A 128 7.07 15.55 -7.01
C LYS A 128 7.08 15.63 -5.48
N GLY A 129 8.12 15.05 -4.88
CA GLY A 129 8.37 15.03 -3.44
C GLY A 129 9.77 14.48 -3.12
N ASN A 130 10.04 14.20 -1.84
CA ASN A 130 11.34 13.71 -1.38
C ASN A 130 11.24 12.25 -0.94
N GLU A 131 12.11 11.39 -1.47
CA GLU A 131 12.25 10.03 -0.96
C GLU A 131 12.84 10.08 0.46
N THR A 132 12.22 9.36 1.40
CA THR A 132 12.69 9.25 2.79
C THR A 132 12.88 7.78 3.18
N PRO A 133 13.67 7.49 4.25
CA PRO A 133 13.82 6.14 4.76
C PRO A 133 12.47 5.51 5.12
N LEU A 134 12.24 4.26 4.69
CA LEU A 134 10.96 3.58 4.91
C LEU A 134 10.65 3.33 6.39
N GLN A 135 11.69 3.30 7.23
CA GLN A 135 11.59 3.22 8.69
C GLN A 135 10.78 4.39 9.28
N GLN A 136 10.80 5.56 8.63
CA GLN A 136 10.09 6.77 9.06
C GLN A 136 8.60 6.75 8.68
N VAL A 137 8.06 5.65 8.13
CA VAL A 137 6.63 5.57 7.78
C VAL A 137 5.74 5.81 9.00
N GLU A 138 6.20 5.41 10.19
CA GLU A 138 5.48 5.58 11.45
C GLU A 138 5.25 7.05 11.83
N ASP A 139 6.14 7.95 11.40
CA ASP A 139 6.04 9.39 11.65
C ASP A 139 4.88 10.03 10.87
N HIS A 140 4.36 9.32 9.86
CA HIS A 140 3.27 9.75 8.99
C HIS A 140 1.96 9.00 9.26
N THR A 141 1.97 7.97 10.10
CA THR A 141 0.78 7.19 10.44
C THR A 141 -0.22 8.02 11.26
N ASP A 142 -1.48 8.03 10.85
CA ASP A 142 -2.57 8.55 11.67
C ASP A 142 -3.28 7.41 12.38
N LEU A 143 -2.89 7.16 13.64
CA LEU A 143 -3.46 6.10 14.47
C LEU A 143 -4.99 6.24 14.67
N LYS A 144 -5.55 7.46 14.63
CA LYS A 144 -7.01 7.64 14.71
C LYS A 144 -7.68 7.14 13.44
N THR A 145 -7.09 7.44 12.28
CA THR A 145 -7.59 6.97 10.98
C THR A 145 -7.45 5.45 10.85
N VAL A 146 -6.31 4.88 11.24
CA VAL A 146 -6.09 3.43 11.30
C VAL A 146 -7.16 2.75 12.16
N ARG A 147 -7.34 3.19 13.42
CA ARG A 147 -8.35 2.60 14.32
C ARG A 147 -9.76 2.71 13.74
N LYS A 148 -10.09 3.85 13.12
CA LYS A 148 -11.39 4.03 12.44
C LYS A 148 -11.57 3.06 11.27
N TYR A 149 -10.56 2.88 10.42
CA TYR A 149 -10.68 2.06 9.21
C TYR A 149 -10.72 0.56 9.53
N TYR A 150 -10.02 0.13 10.58
CA TYR A 150 -10.06 -1.23 11.09
C TYR A 150 -11.12 -1.47 12.17
N LYS A 151 -12.02 -0.51 12.42
CA LYS A 151 -13.11 -0.60 13.41
C LYS A 151 -12.63 -0.95 14.83
N LEU A 152 -11.51 -0.39 15.25
CA LEU A 152 -10.85 -0.63 16.56
C LEU A 152 -11.14 0.48 17.59
N ASN A 153 -12.20 1.25 17.40
CA ASN A 153 -12.53 2.40 18.27
C ASN A 153 -13.21 1.98 19.58
N ASP A 154 -13.87 0.82 19.60
CA ASP A 154 -14.67 0.34 20.74
C ASP A 154 -13.88 -0.62 21.66
N GLY A 155 -12.57 -0.78 21.42
CA GLY A 155 -11.70 -1.71 22.13
C GLY A 155 -10.66 -1.04 23.05
N PRO A 156 -9.89 -1.83 23.83
CA PRO A 156 -8.82 -1.31 24.67
C PRO A 156 -7.74 -0.59 23.84
N GLN A 157 -7.05 0.37 24.47
CA GLN A 157 -5.91 1.03 23.85
C GLN A 157 -4.77 0.01 23.67
N LEU A 158 -4.67 -0.52 22.45
CA LEU A 158 -3.58 -1.41 22.05
C LEU A 158 -2.27 -0.62 21.91
N GLU A 159 -1.20 -1.17 22.46
CA GLU A 159 0.18 -0.79 22.13
C GLU A 159 0.48 -1.05 20.65
N LYS A 160 1.53 -0.43 20.10
CA LYS A 160 1.86 -0.47 18.67
C LYS A 160 1.98 -1.89 18.12
N GLN A 161 2.70 -2.78 18.81
CA GLN A 161 2.89 -4.16 18.36
C GLN A 161 1.54 -4.90 18.28
N ASN A 162 0.73 -4.78 19.34
CA ASN A 162 -0.60 -5.39 19.40
C ASN A 162 -1.53 -4.80 18.32
N LEU A 163 -1.39 -3.51 17.98
CA LEU A 163 -2.15 -2.88 16.92
C LEU A 163 -1.78 -3.43 15.54
N LEU A 164 -0.49 -3.61 15.26
CA LEU A 164 -0.02 -4.20 14.01
C LEU A 164 -0.59 -5.62 13.84
N ASP A 165 -0.51 -6.46 14.87
CA ASP A 165 -1.01 -7.83 14.82
C ASP A 165 -2.52 -7.89 14.55
N VAL A 166 -3.31 -7.02 15.19
CA VAL A 166 -4.76 -6.91 14.94
C VAL A 166 -5.07 -6.42 13.53
N VAL A 167 -4.28 -5.49 13.00
CA VAL A 167 -4.43 -5.02 11.61
C VAL A 167 -4.13 -6.15 10.63
N ILE A 168 -3.01 -6.86 10.80
CA ILE A 168 -2.65 -7.99 9.94
C ILE A 168 -3.74 -9.08 10.01
N GLY A 169 -4.23 -9.41 11.20
CA GLY A 169 -5.34 -10.33 11.39
C GLY A 169 -6.61 -9.88 10.65
N SER A 170 -6.93 -8.59 10.71
CA SER A 170 -8.09 -8.01 10.01
C SER A 170 -7.94 -8.06 8.49
N MET A 171 -6.73 -7.87 7.96
CA MET A 171 -6.43 -8.03 6.54
C MET A 171 -6.56 -9.49 6.08
N ALA A 172 -6.07 -10.43 6.90
CA ALA A 172 -6.14 -11.86 6.62
C ALA A 172 -7.58 -12.42 6.66
N LEU A 173 -8.42 -11.90 7.57
CA LEU A 173 -9.83 -12.30 7.73
C LEU A 173 -10.78 -11.56 6.80
N LYS A 174 -10.27 -10.76 5.85
CA LYS A 174 -11.08 -10.02 4.89
C LYS A 174 -12.07 -10.94 4.16
N GLY A 175 -13.37 -10.60 4.26
CA GLY A 175 -14.47 -11.40 3.71
C GLY A 175 -15.09 -12.41 4.66
N ASN A 176 -14.49 -12.62 5.84
CA ASN A 176 -14.96 -13.54 6.89
C ASN A 176 -15.35 -12.83 8.20
N ASN A 177 -15.49 -11.49 8.19
CA ASN A 177 -15.84 -10.66 9.34
C ASN A 177 -17.29 -10.15 9.28
#